data_AF-A0A8H5ISR4-F1
#
_entry.id   AF-A0A8H5ISR4-F1
#
_cell.length_a   1.000
_cell.length_b   1.000
_cell.length_c   1.000
_cell.angle_alpha   90.00
_cell.angle_beta   90.00
_cell.angle_gamma   90.00
#
_symmetry.space_group_name_H-M   'P 1'
#
loop_
_entity.id
_entity.type
_entity.pdbx_description
1 polymer ?
#
loop_
_entity_poly.entity_id
_entity_poly.type
_entity_poly.pdbx_seq_one_letter_code
_entity_poly.pdbx_strand_id
1 'polypeptide(L)'
;MRFSTLFASVGLAGSALAGLVPQSYRVPAANGFPNPDASQEKQIAIQAGGKLPGAPLPTTLGVGSTTAFQLIAFNELFETAYFCSLLYNVTNGIEGYKVEGDKLHEAKHVLKTVLAQEEQHAIGALATLKSAGKFAPSPCKYQFPVDNLKDAILLAETFTAVVLGALQDANVVFASEGLPEVVRLISSVIGQEGEQNGFYRIYLGQVPSESPFLTTVPAAFAWSALQGFIVPGSCTEDIKKIDLPIFPALKVNGGAIAVIEAEDQSLTFSATLEESHKGEDIYITYTTGQQLPYSVKAENVKWDGTSVKLKAEFPYHKLVAQGFTHAALTTSNNIATPDDVPNFTLAAPGLIQVKNPLDGGKGSYAD
;
A
#
# COMPACT_ATOMS: atom_id res chain seq x y z
N MET A 1 24.88 -44.29 13.55
CA MET A 1 25.89 -43.21 13.51
C MET A 1 25.54 -42.29 12.35
N ARG A 2 24.62 -41.34 12.57
CA ARG A 2 24.84 -39.88 12.52
C ARG A 2 25.78 -39.41 11.39
N PHE A 3 25.18 -39.05 10.26
CA PHE A 3 25.74 -38.07 9.32
C PHE A 3 25.00 -36.74 9.55
N SER A 4 25.75 -35.72 9.96
CA SER A 4 25.26 -34.36 10.14
C SER A 4 25.23 -33.63 8.79
N THR A 5 24.06 -33.13 8.41
CA THR A 5 23.88 -32.16 7.33
C THR A 5 23.87 -30.75 7.93
N LEU A 6 24.84 -29.95 7.53
CA LEU A 6 24.98 -28.52 7.85
C LEU A 6 24.02 -27.75 6.92
N PHE A 7 22.93 -27.19 7.45
CA PHE A 7 22.12 -26.21 6.72
C PHE A 7 22.77 -24.83 6.87
N ALA A 8 23.23 -24.27 5.76
CA ALA A 8 23.66 -22.88 5.68
C ALA A 8 22.40 -21.98 5.68
N SER A 9 22.19 -21.27 6.78
CA SER A 9 21.23 -20.17 6.88
C SER A 9 21.90 -18.91 6.32
N VAL A 10 21.47 -18.46 5.14
CA VAL A 10 21.81 -17.12 4.65
C VAL A 10 20.87 -16.15 5.36
N GLY A 11 21.31 -15.64 6.51
CA GLY A 11 20.72 -14.45 7.10
C GLY A 11 21.16 -13.23 6.30
N LEU A 12 20.21 -12.49 5.74
CA LEU A 12 20.42 -11.14 5.24
C LEU A 12 20.84 -10.26 6.44
N ALA A 13 22.15 -10.05 6.55
CA ALA A 13 22.75 -9.13 7.51
C ALA A 13 22.33 -7.70 7.15
N GLY A 14 21.91 -6.95 8.17
CA GLY A 14 21.42 -5.58 8.03
C GLY A 14 22.45 -4.65 7.41
N SER A 15 21.97 -3.83 6.47
CA SER A 15 22.69 -2.66 6.00
C SER A 15 22.84 -1.67 7.14
N ALA A 16 24.08 -1.48 7.58
CA ALA A 16 24.46 -0.37 8.43
C ALA A 16 24.23 0.93 7.64
N LEU A 17 23.22 1.71 8.04
CA LEU A 17 22.99 3.06 7.55
C LEU A 17 24.16 3.96 7.99
N ALA A 18 25.11 4.20 7.09
CA ALA A 18 25.91 5.41 7.16
C ALA A 18 24.95 6.60 7.08
N GLY A 19 25.13 7.60 7.94
CA GLY A 19 24.21 8.73 8.18
C GLY A 19 23.98 9.64 6.97
N LEU A 20 23.24 9.17 5.99
CA LEU A 20 22.55 9.99 5.00
C LEU A 20 21.36 10.64 5.70
N VAL A 21 21.30 11.97 5.67
CA VAL A 21 20.07 12.69 6.02
C VAL A 21 18.95 12.10 5.15
N PRO A 22 17.81 11.66 5.72
CA PRO A 22 16.73 11.10 4.93
C PRO A 22 16.32 12.09 3.83
N GLN A 23 16.44 11.68 2.57
CA GLN A 23 16.02 12.51 1.45
C GLN A 23 14.50 12.65 1.51
N SER A 24 14.01 13.88 1.70
CA SER A 24 12.58 14.15 1.71
C SER A 24 12.10 14.54 0.32
N TYR A 25 11.03 13.92 -0.14
CA TYR A 25 10.40 14.18 -1.43
C TYR A 25 9.11 15.00 -1.25
N ARG A 26 8.72 15.66 -2.33
CA ARG A 26 7.50 16.47 -2.42
C ARG A 26 6.77 16.10 -3.70
N VAL A 27 5.49 16.44 -3.74
CA VAL A 27 4.72 16.38 -4.98
C VAL A 27 5.37 17.19 -6.11
N PRO A 28 5.17 16.81 -7.37
CA PRO A 28 5.66 17.59 -8.51
C PRO A 28 5.11 19.03 -8.45
N ALA A 29 5.94 19.99 -8.87
CA ALA A 29 5.55 21.40 -8.92
C ALA A 29 5.79 22.03 -10.31
N ALA A 30 6.51 21.34 -11.19
CA ALA A 30 6.95 21.88 -12.49
C ALA A 30 5.78 22.18 -13.45
N ASN A 31 4.66 21.47 -13.29
CA ASN A 31 3.43 21.60 -14.08
C ASN A 31 2.29 22.25 -13.29
N GLY A 32 2.57 22.95 -12.18
CA GLY A 32 1.54 23.62 -11.37
C GLY A 32 0.74 22.73 -10.43
N PHE A 33 1.01 21.42 -10.39
CA PHE A 33 0.45 20.52 -9.37
C PHE A 33 0.77 21.01 -7.94
N PRO A 34 -0.16 20.88 -6.96
CA PRO A 34 -1.48 20.23 -7.01
C PRO A 34 -2.64 21.13 -7.46
N ASN A 35 -2.38 22.36 -7.91
CA ASN A 35 -3.43 23.29 -8.35
C ASN A 35 -3.10 23.85 -9.75
N PRO A 36 -3.04 23.00 -10.78
CA PRO A 36 -2.71 23.44 -12.13
C PRO A 36 -3.76 24.40 -12.67
N ASP A 37 -3.33 25.37 -13.49
CA ASP A 37 -4.25 26.12 -14.35
C ASP A 37 -4.77 25.25 -15.52
N ALA A 38 -5.72 25.79 -16.30
CA ALA A 38 -6.35 25.03 -17.38
C ALA A 38 -5.37 24.57 -18.50
N SER A 39 -4.28 25.32 -18.73
CA SER A 39 -3.26 24.93 -19.71
C SER A 39 -2.39 23.81 -19.15
N GLN A 40 -1.99 23.94 -17.88
CA GLN A 40 -1.23 22.96 -17.14
C GLN A 40 -2.00 21.63 -16.99
N GLU A 41 -3.27 21.67 -16.59
CA GLU A 41 -4.13 20.49 -16.48
C GLU A 41 -4.26 19.77 -17.82
N LYS A 42 -4.37 20.51 -18.93
CA LYS A 42 -4.37 19.93 -20.27
C LYS A 42 -3.06 19.20 -20.59
N GLN A 43 -1.90 19.72 -20.16
CA GLN A 43 -0.62 19.03 -20.36
C GLN A 43 -0.54 17.75 -19.53
N ILE A 44 -0.98 17.79 -18.27
CA ILE A 44 -1.08 16.60 -17.42
C ILE A 44 -1.96 15.56 -18.10
N ALA A 45 -3.15 15.94 -18.58
CA ALA A 45 -4.06 15.04 -19.28
C ALA A 45 -3.46 14.43 -20.56
N ILE A 46 -2.71 15.21 -21.35
CA ILE A 46 -2.01 14.69 -22.54
C ILE A 46 -0.97 13.63 -22.12
N GLN A 47 -0.22 13.89 -21.05
CA GLN A 47 0.80 12.95 -20.57
C GLN A 47 0.20 11.70 -19.91
N ALA A 48 -0.95 11.84 -19.23
CA ALA A 48 -1.71 10.75 -18.63
C ALA A 48 -2.44 9.87 -19.67
N GLY A 49 -2.61 10.38 -20.90
CA GLY A 49 -3.37 9.71 -21.95
C GLY A 49 -4.89 9.87 -21.83
N GLY A 50 -5.38 10.74 -20.94
CA GLY A 50 -6.81 10.93 -20.66
C GLY A 50 -7.09 12.20 -19.84
N LYS A 51 -8.32 12.68 -19.89
CA LYS A 51 -8.78 13.84 -19.10
C LYS A 51 -9.50 13.41 -17.84
N LEU A 52 -9.64 14.33 -16.89
CA LEU A 52 -10.62 14.24 -15.82
C LEU A 52 -12.03 13.92 -16.35
N PRO A 53 -12.87 13.23 -15.55
CA PRO A 53 -14.26 12.99 -15.88
C PRO A 53 -15.02 14.30 -16.19
N GLY A 54 -15.85 14.28 -17.23
CA GLY A 54 -16.67 15.43 -17.62
C GLY A 54 -18.01 15.57 -16.90
N ALA A 55 -18.33 14.66 -15.98
CA ALA A 55 -19.56 14.71 -15.20
C ALA A 55 -19.48 15.79 -14.12
N PRO A 56 -20.61 16.43 -13.73
CA PRO A 56 -20.62 17.33 -12.58
C PRO A 56 -20.13 16.63 -11.31
N LEU A 57 -19.30 17.34 -10.53
CA LEU A 57 -18.84 16.84 -9.24
C LEU A 57 -20.00 16.85 -8.22
N PRO A 58 -20.03 15.90 -7.26
CA PRO A 58 -20.94 15.97 -6.14
C PRO A 58 -20.79 17.30 -5.38
N THR A 59 -21.92 17.91 -5.01
CA THR A 59 -21.95 19.12 -4.16
C THR A 59 -22.24 18.78 -2.70
N THR A 60 -22.51 17.50 -2.41
CA THR A 60 -22.68 16.96 -1.06
C THR A 60 -22.01 15.59 -0.98
N LEU A 61 -21.48 15.27 0.20
CA LEU A 61 -20.94 13.95 0.54
C LEU A 61 -21.42 13.58 1.95
N GLY A 62 -21.82 12.33 2.14
CA GLY A 62 -22.05 11.76 3.47
C GLY A 62 -20.74 11.61 4.25
N VAL A 63 -20.84 11.17 5.50
CA VAL A 63 -19.67 11.07 6.39
C VAL A 63 -18.70 10.03 5.85
N GLY A 64 -19.19 8.85 5.46
CA GLY A 64 -18.36 7.79 4.92
C GLY A 64 -17.69 8.21 3.63
N SER A 65 -18.44 8.77 2.67
CA SER A 65 -17.86 9.23 1.41
C SER A 65 -16.85 10.37 1.59
N THR A 66 -17.08 11.24 2.58
CA THR A 66 -16.11 12.30 2.92
C THR A 66 -14.79 11.70 3.37
N THR A 67 -14.82 10.77 4.33
CA THR A 67 -13.61 10.10 4.84
C THR A 67 -12.92 9.29 3.74
N ALA A 68 -13.68 8.57 2.91
CA ALA A 68 -13.14 7.81 1.79
C ALA A 68 -12.40 8.72 0.78
N PHE A 69 -13.01 9.82 0.34
CA PHE A 69 -12.34 10.75 -0.56
C PHE A 69 -11.14 11.46 0.06
N GLN A 70 -11.15 11.71 1.38
CA GLN A 70 -9.99 12.27 2.08
C GLN A 70 -8.80 11.30 2.09
N LEU A 71 -9.05 10.02 2.35
CA LEU A 71 -8.03 8.97 2.25
C LEU A 71 -7.51 8.86 0.82
N ILE A 72 -8.40 8.78 -0.18
CA ILE A 72 -8.04 8.73 -1.60
C ILE A 72 -7.17 9.94 -1.95
N ALA A 73 -7.64 11.16 -1.72
CA ALA A 73 -6.89 12.37 -2.04
C ALA A 73 -5.51 12.41 -1.37
N PHE A 74 -5.41 11.94 -0.11
CA PHE A 74 -4.13 11.86 0.56
C PHE A 74 -3.20 10.82 -0.07
N ASN A 75 -3.74 9.66 -0.44
CA ASN A 75 -3.01 8.62 -1.15
C ASN A 75 -2.46 9.14 -2.48
N GLU A 76 -3.29 9.75 -3.32
CA GLU A 76 -2.85 10.26 -4.63
C GLU A 76 -1.73 11.33 -4.49
N LEU A 77 -1.79 12.17 -3.44
CA LEU A 77 -0.71 13.12 -3.14
C LEU A 77 0.58 12.42 -2.71
N PHE A 78 0.49 11.30 -2.00
CA PHE A 78 1.64 10.45 -1.68
C PHE A 78 2.21 9.81 -2.95
N GLU A 79 1.37 9.24 -3.82
CA GLU A 79 1.81 8.53 -5.03
C GLU A 79 2.45 9.47 -6.05
N THR A 80 1.88 10.66 -6.24
CA THR A 80 2.51 11.69 -7.09
C THR A 80 3.90 12.09 -6.60
N ALA A 81 4.11 12.21 -5.28
CA ALA A 81 5.44 12.44 -4.72
C ALA A 81 6.36 11.22 -4.93
N TYR A 82 5.82 10.01 -4.78
CA TYR A 82 6.56 8.76 -4.98
C TYR A 82 7.04 8.61 -6.42
N PHE A 83 6.14 8.64 -7.41
CA PHE A 83 6.50 8.46 -8.80
C PHE A 83 7.33 9.63 -9.35
N CYS A 84 7.17 10.84 -8.82
CA CYS A 84 8.08 11.95 -9.11
C CYS A 84 9.51 11.64 -8.65
N SER A 85 9.69 11.10 -7.44
CA SER A 85 11.00 10.70 -6.92
C SER A 85 11.62 9.55 -7.73
N LEU A 86 10.82 8.53 -8.06
CA LEU A 86 11.27 7.37 -8.81
C LEU A 86 11.70 7.77 -10.23
N LEU A 87 10.88 8.58 -10.91
CA LEU A 87 11.20 9.13 -12.22
C LEU A 87 12.50 9.96 -12.18
N TYR A 88 12.71 10.77 -11.14
CA TYR A 88 13.95 11.52 -10.97
C TYR A 88 15.15 10.57 -10.84
N ASN A 89 15.05 9.56 -9.97
CA ASN A 89 16.16 8.63 -9.71
C ASN A 89 16.55 7.84 -10.98
N VAL A 90 15.55 7.32 -11.72
CA VAL A 90 15.77 6.62 -12.99
C VAL A 90 16.32 7.56 -14.06
N THR A 91 15.77 8.77 -14.19
CA THR A 91 16.19 9.73 -15.23
C THR A 91 17.63 10.18 -15.05
N ASN A 92 18.08 10.34 -13.80
CA ASN A 92 19.43 10.82 -13.49
C ASN A 92 20.44 9.69 -13.25
N GLY A 93 20.03 8.42 -13.40
CA GLY A 93 20.92 7.27 -13.22
C GLY A 93 21.54 7.22 -11.83
N ILE A 94 20.76 7.57 -10.80
CA ILE A 94 21.18 7.45 -9.39
C ILE A 94 21.61 6.01 -9.13
N GLU A 95 22.64 5.81 -8.32
CA GLU A 95 23.12 4.47 -7.95
C GLU A 95 21.96 3.60 -7.42
N GLY A 96 21.89 2.34 -7.85
CA GLY A 96 20.74 1.46 -7.59
C GLY A 96 19.55 1.63 -8.56
N TYR A 97 19.44 2.75 -9.28
CA TYR A 97 18.32 3.06 -10.19
C TYR A 97 18.68 3.08 -11.68
N LYS A 98 19.91 2.70 -12.02
CA LYS A 98 20.38 2.70 -13.42
C LYS A 98 19.59 1.70 -14.26
N VAL A 99 19.13 2.18 -15.41
CA VAL A 99 18.48 1.36 -16.45
C VAL A 99 19.31 1.49 -17.71
N GLU A 100 19.71 0.35 -18.29
CA GLU A 100 20.65 0.30 -19.41
C GLU A 100 19.95 0.43 -20.77
N GLY A 101 20.59 1.15 -21.69
CA GLY A 101 20.24 1.22 -23.11
C GLY A 101 18.80 1.69 -23.39
N ASP A 102 18.16 1.05 -24.36
CA ASP A 102 16.82 1.42 -24.84
C ASP A 102 15.73 1.30 -23.76
N LYS A 103 15.94 0.45 -22.75
CA LYS A 103 15.01 0.28 -21.62
C LYS A 103 14.87 1.54 -20.77
N LEU A 104 15.85 2.45 -20.79
CA LEU A 104 15.75 3.72 -20.06
C LEU A 104 14.66 4.61 -20.66
N HIS A 105 14.52 4.62 -22.00
CA HIS A 105 13.48 5.41 -22.66
C HIS A 105 12.10 4.88 -22.29
N GLU A 106 11.91 3.56 -22.34
CA GLU A 106 10.66 2.89 -21.95
C GLU A 106 10.31 3.17 -20.49
N ALA A 107 11.25 2.95 -19.55
CA ALA A 107 11.04 3.20 -18.14
C ALA A 107 10.65 4.66 -17.86
N LYS A 108 11.34 5.63 -18.49
CA LYS A 108 11.01 7.05 -18.36
C LYS A 108 9.64 7.38 -18.94
N HIS A 109 9.25 6.75 -20.04
CA HIS A 109 7.94 6.98 -20.64
C HIS A 109 6.83 6.46 -19.74
N VAL A 110 6.93 5.21 -19.28
CA VAL A 110 5.96 4.59 -18.37
C VAL A 110 5.83 5.38 -17.07
N LEU A 111 6.95 5.70 -16.40
CA LEU A 111 6.93 6.44 -15.13
C LEU A 111 6.37 7.86 -15.29
N LYS A 112 6.58 8.50 -16.45
CA LYS A 112 5.97 9.80 -16.75
C LYS A 112 4.47 9.73 -16.95
N THR A 113 4.00 8.67 -17.60
CA THR A 113 2.56 8.44 -17.82
C THR A 113 1.87 8.15 -16.49
N VAL A 114 2.41 7.22 -15.69
CA VAL A 114 1.92 6.89 -14.35
C VAL A 114 1.85 8.13 -13.46
N LEU A 115 2.94 8.90 -13.37
CA LEU A 115 2.93 10.13 -12.57
C LEU A 115 1.79 11.08 -12.97
N ALA A 116 1.56 11.25 -14.28
CA ALA A 116 0.50 12.12 -14.76
C ALA A 116 -0.91 11.53 -14.51
N GLN A 117 -1.05 10.21 -14.47
CA GLN A 117 -2.30 9.53 -14.09
C GLN A 117 -2.61 9.78 -12.61
N GLU A 118 -1.64 9.64 -11.70
CA GLU A 118 -1.86 9.96 -10.28
C GLU A 118 -2.11 11.45 -10.04
N GLU A 119 -1.53 12.33 -10.85
CA GLU A 119 -1.87 13.75 -10.81
C GLU A 119 -3.35 13.98 -11.18
N GLN A 120 -3.87 13.28 -12.20
CA GLN A 120 -5.30 13.36 -12.56
C GLN A 120 -6.19 12.81 -11.43
N HIS A 121 -5.83 11.68 -10.83
CA HIS A 121 -6.57 11.11 -9.69
C HIS A 121 -6.60 12.07 -8.50
N ALA A 122 -5.44 12.63 -8.12
CA ALA A 122 -5.33 13.62 -7.04
C ALA A 122 -6.19 14.86 -7.32
N ILE A 123 -6.10 15.42 -8.52
CA ILE A 123 -6.88 16.61 -8.90
C ILE A 123 -8.39 16.31 -8.79
N GLY A 124 -8.84 15.16 -9.30
CA GLY A 124 -10.24 14.75 -9.24
C GLY A 124 -10.75 14.56 -7.81
N ALA A 125 -9.99 13.87 -6.96
CA ALA A 125 -10.36 13.65 -5.56
C ALA A 125 -10.41 14.96 -4.76
N LEU A 126 -9.40 15.82 -4.92
CA LEU A 126 -9.35 17.14 -4.28
C LEU A 126 -10.48 18.05 -4.75
N ALA A 127 -10.79 18.06 -6.06
CA ALA A 127 -11.89 18.84 -6.61
C ALA A 127 -13.24 18.36 -6.07
N THR A 128 -13.42 17.06 -5.89
CA THR A 128 -14.65 16.46 -5.33
C THR A 128 -14.88 16.91 -3.89
N LEU A 129 -13.84 16.85 -3.03
CA LEU A 129 -13.92 17.35 -1.66
C LEU A 129 -14.23 18.85 -1.61
N LYS A 130 -13.54 19.66 -2.43
CA LYS A 130 -13.77 21.11 -2.53
C LYS A 130 -15.19 21.45 -2.99
N SER A 131 -15.69 20.76 -4.02
CA SER A 131 -17.05 20.92 -4.56
C SER A 131 -18.13 20.63 -3.49
N ALA A 132 -17.89 19.62 -2.65
CA ALA A 132 -18.78 19.27 -1.55
C ALA A 132 -18.59 20.12 -0.28
N GLY A 133 -17.74 21.15 -0.31
CA GLY A 133 -17.44 22.00 0.85
C GLY A 133 -16.76 21.25 1.99
N LYS A 134 -16.05 20.16 1.70
CA LYS A 134 -15.35 19.32 2.68
C LYS A 134 -13.87 19.69 2.74
N PHE A 135 -13.23 19.29 3.85
CA PHE A 135 -11.78 19.41 3.98
C PHE A 135 -11.07 18.55 2.92
N ALA A 136 -10.18 19.17 2.15
CA ALA A 136 -9.34 18.52 1.15
C ALA A 136 -7.88 18.60 1.63
N PRO A 137 -7.17 17.47 1.76
CA PRO A 137 -5.81 17.46 2.30
C PRO A 137 -4.81 18.16 1.37
N SER A 138 -3.79 18.77 1.96
CA SER A 138 -2.60 19.28 1.29
C SER A 138 -1.45 18.26 1.32
N PRO A 139 -0.52 18.32 0.35
CA PRO A 139 0.63 17.41 0.32
C PRO A 139 1.57 17.62 1.50
N CYS A 140 2.10 16.52 2.04
CA CYS A 140 3.17 16.53 3.03
C CYS A 140 4.56 16.48 2.34
N LYS A 141 5.62 16.33 3.15
CA LYS A 141 6.88 15.74 2.64
C LYS A 141 6.88 14.25 2.94
N TYR A 142 7.47 13.49 2.04
CA TYR A 142 7.51 12.04 2.13
C TYR A 142 8.95 11.53 2.14
N GLN A 143 9.15 10.33 2.68
CA GLN A 143 10.40 9.59 2.67
C GLN A 143 10.09 8.15 2.25
N PHE A 144 10.95 7.57 1.41
CA PHE A 144 10.75 6.23 0.87
C PHE A 144 11.93 5.33 1.26
N PRO A 145 11.72 4.20 1.93
CA PRO A 145 12.78 3.38 2.49
C PRO A 145 13.37 2.40 1.46
N VAL A 146 13.73 2.90 0.28
CA VAL A 146 14.28 2.10 -0.84
C VAL A 146 15.43 2.86 -1.51
N ASP A 147 16.43 2.11 -1.97
CA ASP A 147 17.66 2.67 -2.57
C ASP A 147 18.01 2.05 -3.93
N ASN A 148 17.15 1.18 -4.45
CA ASN A 148 17.33 0.55 -5.75
C ASN A 148 15.98 0.39 -6.49
N LEU A 149 16.07 0.22 -7.80
CA LEU A 149 14.90 0.17 -8.67
C LEU A 149 14.00 -1.03 -8.39
N LYS A 150 14.56 -2.20 -8.08
CA LYS A 150 13.76 -3.40 -7.82
C LYS A 150 12.90 -3.22 -6.57
N ASP A 151 13.50 -2.76 -5.48
CA ASP A 151 12.79 -2.53 -4.22
C ASP A 151 11.82 -1.34 -4.33
N ALA A 152 12.14 -0.34 -5.15
CA ALA A 152 11.19 0.73 -5.46
C ALA A 152 9.97 0.22 -6.25
N ILE A 153 10.15 -0.66 -7.23
CA ILE A 153 9.00 -1.25 -7.93
C ILE A 153 8.21 -2.19 -7.01
N LEU A 154 8.87 -2.93 -6.11
CA LEU A 154 8.19 -3.71 -5.07
C LEU A 154 7.37 -2.83 -4.13
N LEU A 155 7.92 -1.69 -3.70
CA LEU A 155 7.21 -0.74 -2.86
C LEU A 155 5.98 -0.17 -3.60
N ALA A 156 6.12 0.17 -4.89
CA ALA A 156 5.04 0.61 -5.76
C ALA A 156 3.92 -0.43 -5.83
N GLU A 157 4.27 -1.65 -6.21
CA GLU A 157 3.37 -2.80 -6.28
C GLU A 157 2.60 -3.00 -4.97
N THR A 158 3.29 -2.93 -3.83
CA THR A 158 2.67 -3.20 -2.53
C THR A 158 1.74 -2.09 -2.07
N PHE A 159 2.11 -0.80 -2.19
CA PHE A 159 1.17 0.26 -1.82
C PHE A 159 -0.01 0.33 -2.80
N THR A 160 0.20 0.09 -4.09
CA THR A 160 -0.91 0.03 -5.05
C THR A 160 -1.86 -1.12 -4.69
N ALA A 161 -1.36 -2.31 -4.29
CA ALA A 161 -2.22 -3.38 -3.80
C ALA A 161 -3.03 -3.00 -2.54
N VAL A 162 -2.43 -2.24 -1.62
CA VAL A 162 -3.11 -1.68 -0.43
C VAL A 162 -4.24 -0.73 -0.84
N VAL A 163 -3.97 0.16 -1.79
CA VAL A 163 -4.92 1.18 -2.28
C VAL A 163 -6.05 0.54 -3.07
N LEU A 164 -5.75 -0.38 -3.98
CA LEU A 164 -6.76 -1.19 -4.68
C LEU A 164 -7.72 -1.87 -3.70
N GLY A 165 -7.20 -2.37 -2.56
CA GLY A 165 -8.02 -2.91 -1.48
C GLY A 165 -8.93 -1.88 -0.83
N ALA A 166 -8.41 -0.69 -0.50
CA ALA A 166 -9.17 0.38 0.13
C ALA A 166 -10.22 1.01 -0.80
N LEU A 167 -9.95 1.08 -2.11
CA LEU A 167 -10.89 1.59 -3.11
C LEU A 167 -12.11 0.67 -3.29
N GLN A 168 -11.97 -0.64 -3.07
CA GLN A 168 -13.09 -1.58 -3.05
C GLN A 168 -14.07 -1.23 -1.92
N ASP A 169 -13.57 -1.03 -0.72
CA ASP A 169 -14.38 -0.68 0.46
C ASP A 169 -14.97 0.74 0.31
N ALA A 170 -14.22 1.67 -0.29
CA ALA A 170 -14.74 2.98 -0.65
C ALA A 170 -15.95 2.88 -1.59
N ASN A 171 -15.92 1.98 -2.58
CA ASN A 171 -17.08 1.71 -3.45
C ASN A 171 -18.29 1.18 -2.69
N VAL A 172 -18.10 0.33 -1.69
CA VAL A 172 -19.19 -0.14 -0.80
C VAL A 172 -19.81 1.07 -0.08
N VAL A 173 -18.98 1.96 0.46
CA VAL A 173 -19.44 3.19 1.12
C VAL A 173 -20.21 4.09 0.15
N PHE A 174 -19.65 4.40 -1.02
CA PHE A 174 -20.30 5.24 -2.04
C PHE A 174 -21.64 4.66 -2.49
N ALA A 175 -21.72 3.33 -2.67
CA ALA A 175 -22.96 2.66 -3.01
C ALA A 175 -24.01 2.80 -1.89
N SER A 176 -23.61 2.59 -0.64
CA SER A 176 -24.50 2.70 0.52
C SER A 176 -25.02 4.13 0.74
N GLU A 177 -24.24 5.14 0.36
CA GLU A 177 -24.62 6.56 0.42
C GLU A 177 -25.29 7.07 -0.87
N GLY A 178 -25.62 6.19 -1.82
CA GLY A 178 -26.41 6.53 -3.01
C GLY A 178 -25.65 7.33 -4.07
N LEU A 179 -24.35 7.09 -4.23
CA LEU A 179 -23.47 7.78 -5.19
C LEU A 179 -23.03 6.88 -6.35
N PRO A 180 -23.94 6.37 -7.22
CA PRO A 180 -23.59 5.41 -8.27
C PRO A 180 -22.62 5.96 -9.32
N GLU A 181 -22.65 7.28 -9.58
CA GLU A 181 -21.69 7.91 -10.49
C GLU A 181 -20.28 7.96 -9.90
N VAL A 182 -20.15 8.11 -8.57
CA VAL A 182 -18.87 7.99 -7.87
C VAL A 182 -18.39 6.54 -7.87
N VAL A 183 -19.28 5.57 -7.65
CA VAL A 183 -18.93 4.14 -7.75
C VAL A 183 -18.36 3.83 -9.13
N ARG A 184 -18.98 4.34 -10.21
CA ARG A 184 -18.48 4.18 -11.57
C ARG A 184 -17.10 4.82 -11.77
N LEU A 185 -16.92 6.04 -11.26
CA LEU A 185 -15.65 6.75 -11.32
C LEU A 185 -14.54 5.96 -10.62
N ILE A 186 -14.74 5.58 -9.36
CA ILE A 186 -13.71 4.88 -8.58
C ILE A 186 -13.47 3.48 -9.10
N SER A 187 -14.48 2.80 -9.66
CA SER A 187 -14.27 1.53 -10.38
C SER A 187 -13.33 1.70 -11.60
N SER A 188 -13.37 2.84 -12.29
CA SER A 188 -12.45 3.09 -13.41
C SER A 188 -11.02 3.35 -12.94
N VAL A 189 -10.85 4.00 -11.78
CA VAL A 189 -9.54 4.19 -11.12
C VAL A 189 -8.97 2.84 -10.70
N ILE A 190 -9.75 1.98 -10.03
CA ILE A 190 -9.35 0.59 -9.69
C ILE A 190 -8.86 -0.18 -10.93
N GLY A 191 -9.59 -0.06 -12.06
CA GLY A 191 -9.18 -0.70 -13.31
C GLY A 191 -7.83 -0.19 -13.80
N GLN A 192 -7.62 1.13 -13.78
CA GLN A 192 -6.38 1.76 -14.23
C GLN A 192 -5.19 1.41 -13.33
N GLU A 193 -5.33 1.54 -12.01
CA GLU A 193 -4.30 1.14 -11.04
C GLU A 193 -4.00 -0.35 -11.11
N GLY A 194 -4.99 -1.19 -11.43
CA GLY A 194 -4.80 -2.62 -11.70
C GLY A 194 -3.86 -2.89 -12.89
N GLU A 195 -3.93 -2.08 -13.96
CA GLU A 195 -2.99 -2.16 -15.09
C GLU A 195 -1.56 -1.81 -14.65
N GLN A 196 -1.40 -0.78 -13.81
CA GLN A 196 -0.11 -0.41 -13.26
C GLN A 196 0.47 -1.52 -12.38
N ASN A 197 -0.35 -2.06 -11.47
CA ASN A 197 0.05 -3.13 -10.57
C ASN A 197 0.50 -4.37 -11.37
N GLY A 198 -0.24 -4.74 -12.42
CA GLY A 198 0.15 -5.81 -13.34
C GLY A 198 1.51 -5.55 -14.01
N PHE A 199 1.79 -4.31 -14.43
CA PHE A 199 3.09 -3.92 -14.96
C PHE A 199 4.22 -4.06 -13.91
N TYR A 200 4.01 -3.59 -12.68
CA TYR A 200 4.99 -3.72 -11.59
C TYR A 200 5.30 -5.19 -11.32
N ARG A 201 4.28 -6.05 -11.30
CA ARG A 201 4.44 -7.49 -11.11
C ARG A 201 5.24 -8.15 -12.22
N ILE A 202 5.00 -7.81 -13.48
CA ILE A 202 5.83 -8.30 -14.60
C ILE A 202 7.29 -7.86 -14.44
N TYR A 203 7.51 -6.60 -14.06
CA TYR A 203 8.86 -6.08 -13.82
C TYR A 203 9.58 -6.85 -12.71
N LEU A 204 8.84 -7.29 -11.68
CA LEU A 204 9.33 -8.11 -10.57
C LEU A 204 9.42 -9.61 -10.89
N GLY A 205 9.15 -10.02 -12.14
CA GLY A 205 9.16 -11.41 -12.57
C GLY A 205 8.02 -12.24 -11.98
N GLN A 206 6.92 -11.59 -11.61
CA GLN A 206 5.72 -12.21 -11.06
C GLN A 206 4.60 -12.27 -12.10
N VAL A 207 3.64 -13.18 -11.93
CA VAL A 207 2.40 -13.19 -12.70
C VAL A 207 1.66 -11.84 -12.52
N PRO A 208 1.28 -11.14 -13.62
CA PRO A 208 0.68 -9.80 -13.56
C PRO A 208 -0.63 -9.75 -12.80
N SER A 209 -1.51 -10.72 -13.03
CA SER A 209 -2.77 -10.84 -12.29
C SER A 209 -2.51 -11.68 -11.04
N GLU A 210 -2.49 -11.04 -9.87
CA GLU A 210 -2.08 -11.72 -8.63
C GLU A 210 -3.07 -12.79 -8.14
N SER A 211 -4.36 -12.53 -8.28
CA SER A 211 -5.47 -13.34 -7.79
C SER A 211 -6.75 -13.02 -8.58
N PRO A 212 -7.71 -13.95 -8.72
CA PRO A 212 -9.02 -13.66 -9.32
C PRO A 212 -9.86 -12.65 -8.52
N PHE A 213 -9.63 -12.56 -7.20
CA PHE A 213 -10.27 -11.59 -6.32
C PHE A 213 -9.18 -10.92 -5.49
N LEU A 214 -8.99 -9.61 -5.69
CA LEU A 214 -7.98 -8.84 -4.98
C LEU A 214 -8.35 -8.71 -3.50
N THR A 215 -7.34 -8.50 -2.66
CA THR A 215 -7.49 -8.39 -1.21
C THR A 215 -8.17 -7.08 -0.84
N THR A 216 -9.28 -7.13 -0.11
CA THR A 216 -9.89 -5.93 0.52
C THR A 216 -9.00 -5.42 1.65
N VAL A 217 -8.93 -4.09 1.80
CA VAL A 217 -8.14 -3.44 2.84
C VAL A 217 -8.99 -2.39 3.54
N PRO A 218 -9.26 -2.54 4.85
CA PRO A 218 -9.98 -1.53 5.61
C PRO A 218 -9.29 -0.17 5.48
N ALA A 219 -10.08 0.91 5.32
CA ALA A 219 -9.56 2.27 5.16
C ALA A 219 -8.56 2.68 6.26
N ALA A 220 -8.79 2.24 7.50
CA ALA A 220 -7.90 2.47 8.63
C ALA A 220 -6.50 1.83 8.45
N PHE A 221 -6.41 0.68 7.77
CA PHE A 221 -5.14 -0.01 7.53
C PHE A 221 -4.34 0.69 6.43
N ALA A 222 -5.01 1.07 5.33
CA ALA A 222 -4.39 1.89 4.29
C ALA A 222 -3.90 3.23 4.87
N TRP A 223 -4.73 3.88 5.68
CA TRP A 223 -4.37 5.11 6.37
C TRP A 223 -3.15 4.94 7.29
N SER A 224 -3.11 3.87 8.08
CA SER A 224 -1.99 3.54 8.98
C SER A 224 -0.70 3.26 8.20
N ALA A 225 -0.78 2.54 7.07
CA ALA A 225 0.38 2.26 6.22
C ALA A 225 1.00 3.55 5.65
N LEU A 226 0.16 4.49 5.18
CA LEU A 226 0.61 5.76 4.62
C LEU A 226 1.41 6.61 5.62
N GLN A 227 1.10 6.51 6.92
CA GLN A 227 1.81 7.28 7.95
C GLN A 227 3.31 6.94 8.02
N GLY A 228 3.70 5.72 7.63
CA GLY A 228 5.10 5.28 7.62
C GLY A 228 6.00 6.07 6.66
N PHE A 229 5.41 6.75 5.68
CA PHE A 229 6.14 7.51 4.66
C PHE A 229 6.16 9.01 4.90
N ILE A 230 5.40 9.53 5.86
CA ILE A 230 5.33 10.96 6.13
C ILE A 230 6.57 11.39 6.92
N VAL A 231 7.24 12.46 6.47
CA VAL A 231 8.28 13.10 7.30
C VAL A 231 7.59 13.81 8.47
N PRO A 232 7.93 13.51 9.74
CA PRO A 232 7.24 14.07 10.90
C PRO A 232 7.20 15.61 10.88
N GLY A 233 6.02 16.18 11.14
CA GLY A 233 5.80 17.63 11.17
C GLY A 233 5.84 18.33 9.80
N SER A 234 5.83 17.58 8.69
CA SER A 234 5.93 18.17 7.35
C SER A 234 4.60 18.52 6.68
N CYS A 235 3.49 17.97 7.17
CA CYS A 235 2.15 18.29 6.67
C CYS A 235 1.76 19.70 7.12
N THR A 236 1.25 20.51 6.20
CA THR A 236 0.83 21.90 6.49
C THR A 236 -0.51 21.98 7.20
N GLU A 237 -1.36 20.98 7.01
CA GLU A 237 -2.67 20.88 7.64
C GLU A 237 -2.74 19.76 8.65
N ASP A 238 -3.69 19.88 9.58
CA ASP A 238 -3.93 18.84 10.58
C ASP A 238 -4.57 17.61 9.93
N ILE A 239 -3.77 16.55 9.80
CA ILE A 239 -4.20 15.25 9.27
C ILE A 239 -5.26 14.57 10.16
N LYS A 240 -5.45 15.01 11.42
CA LYS A 240 -6.52 14.52 12.31
C LYS A 240 -7.92 14.91 11.85
N LYS A 241 -8.04 15.76 10.82
CA LYS A 241 -9.31 16.04 10.15
C LYS A 241 -9.83 14.87 9.31
N ILE A 242 -8.99 13.87 9.04
CA ILE A 242 -9.38 12.61 8.40
C ILE A 242 -9.71 11.63 9.52
N ASP A 243 -11.01 11.30 9.65
CA ASP A 243 -11.53 10.49 10.75
C ASP A 243 -11.27 8.99 10.52
N LEU A 244 -10.00 8.61 10.61
CA LEU A 244 -9.51 7.24 10.53
C LEU A 244 -8.48 6.98 11.64
N PRO A 245 -8.59 5.86 12.37
CA PRO A 245 -7.58 5.51 13.36
C PRO A 245 -6.25 5.18 12.69
N ILE A 246 -5.16 5.54 13.37
CA ILE A 246 -3.79 5.16 12.99
C ILE A 246 -3.34 4.08 13.96
N PHE A 247 -3.20 2.85 13.46
CA PHE A 247 -2.70 1.74 14.25
C PHE A 247 -1.16 1.76 14.31
N PRO A 248 -0.58 1.26 15.41
CA PRO A 248 0.84 0.96 15.47
C PRO A 248 1.29 0.05 14.33
N ALA A 249 2.47 0.32 13.77
CA ALA A 249 3.01 -0.47 12.66
C ALA A 249 3.31 -1.91 13.08
N LEU A 250 2.76 -2.87 12.33
CA LEU A 250 3.05 -4.29 12.49
C LEU A 250 4.14 -4.72 11.50
N LYS A 251 5.34 -4.99 12.00
CA LYS A 251 6.42 -5.51 11.17
C LYS A 251 6.26 -7.01 10.97
N VAL A 252 6.52 -7.49 9.76
CA VAL A 252 6.53 -8.91 9.39
C VAL A 252 7.94 -9.27 8.92
N ASN A 253 8.52 -10.35 9.45
CA ASN A 253 9.90 -10.77 9.19
C ASN A 253 10.95 -9.65 9.36
N GLY A 254 10.70 -8.76 10.32
CA GLY A 254 11.57 -7.63 10.67
C GLY A 254 11.41 -6.37 9.82
N GLY A 255 10.61 -6.42 8.74
CA GLY A 255 10.36 -5.30 7.83
C GLY A 255 8.90 -4.81 7.83
N ALA A 256 8.63 -3.72 7.10
CA ALA A 256 7.27 -3.23 6.87
C ALA A 256 6.52 -4.08 5.82
N ILE A 257 7.27 -4.65 4.87
CA ILE A 257 6.78 -5.54 3.81
C ILE A 257 7.58 -6.84 3.93
N ALA A 258 6.88 -7.97 3.99
CA ALA A 258 7.49 -9.30 3.91
C ALA A 258 7.20 -9.91 2.53
N VAL A 259 8.26 -10.24 1.79
CA VAL A 259 8.14 -11.04 0.56
C VAL A 259 8.44 -12.49 0.92
N ILE A 260 7.50 -13.40 0.71
CA ILE A 260 7.57 -14.79 1.17
C ILE A 260 7.34 -15.80 0.04
N GLU A 261 7.80 -17.03 0.25
CA GLU A 261 7.55 -18.15 -0.66
C GLU A 261 6.10 -18.64 -0.55
N ALA A 262 5.62 -19.32 -1.60
CA ALA A 262 4.28 -19.89 -1.72
C ALA A 262 4.15 -21.21 -0.92
N GLU A 263 4.27 -21.14 0.40
CA GLU A 263 4.17 -22.31 1.28
C GLU A 263 3.63 -21.96 2.67
N ASP A 264 3.07 -22.96 3.36
CA ASP A 264 2.75 -22.82 4.79
C ASP A 264 4.05 -22.62 5.57
N GLN A 265 4.15 -21.54 6.33
CA GLN A 265 5.40 -21.18 7.01
C GLN A 265 5.15 -20.35 8.27
N SER A 266 6.08 -20.44 9.21
CA SER A 266 6.05 -19.62 10.43
C SER A 266 6.64 -18.23 10.16
N LEU A 267 5.82 -17.19 10.32
CA LEU A 267 6.25 -15.79 10.19
C LEU A 267 6.56 -15.19 11.55
N THR A 268 7.47 -14.20 11.57
CA THR A 268 7.77 -13.43 12.77
C THR A 268 7.12 -12.06 12.69
N PHE A 269 6.55 -11.61 13.80
CA PHE A 269 5.87 -10.33 13.90
C PHE A 269 6.41 -9.50 15.05
N SER A 270 6.41 -8.18 14.89
CA SER A 270 6.71 -7.27 15.99
C SER A 270 6.00 -5.94 15.86
N ALA A 271 5.56 -5.39 16.99
CA ALA A 271 4.93 -4.08 17.08
C ALA A 271 5.33 -3.39 18.40
N THR A 272 5.17 -2.07 18.47
CA THR A 272 5.21 -1.31 19.73
C THR A 272 3.84 -0.70 19.94
N LEU A 273 3.15 -1.13 20.98
CA LEU A 273 1.76 -0.79 21.25
C LEU A 273 1.66 0.42 22.20
N GLU A 274 0.45 0.94 22.34
CA GLU A 274 0.14 1.96 23.36
C GLU A 274 0.19 1.37 24.77
N GLU A 275 -0.29 0.12 24.93
CA GLU A 275 -0.28 -0.62 26.18
C GLU A 275 0.10 -2.09 26.00
N SER A 276 0.49 -2.75 27.10
CA SER A 276 0.90 -4.16 27.08
C SER A 276 -0.31 -5.07 27.30
N HIS A 277 -0.49 -6.04 26.40
CA HIS A 277 -1.52 -7.10 26.50
C HIS A 277 -0.92 -8.42 27.04
N LYS A 278 0.06 -8.31 27.96
CA LYS A 278 0.76 -9.48 28.49
C LYS A 278 -0.19 -10.34 29.33
N GLY A 279 -0.35 -11.60 28.93
CA GLY A 279 -1.21 -12.57 29.61
C GLY A 279 -2.57 -12.75 28.93
N GLU A 280 -2.87 -11.94 27.91
CA GLU A 280 -4.02 -12.12 27.03
C GLU A 280 -3.68 -13.04 25.86
N ASP A 281 -4.69 -13.71 25.32
CA ASP A 281 -4.59 -14.41 24.05
C ASP A 281 -4.63 -13.38 22.92
N ILE A 282 -3.58 -13.33 22.11
CA ILE A 282 -3.48 -12.47 20.93
C ILE A 282 -3.31 -13.32 19.67
N TYR A 283 -3.74 -12.78 18.54
CA TYR A 283 -3.83 -13.48 17.27
C TYR A 283 -3.18 -12.65 16.16
N ILE A 284 -2.72 -13.34 15.10
CA ILE A 284 -2.51 -12.71 13.81
C ILE A 284 -3.73 -13.05 12.95
N THR A 285 -4.48 -12.03 12.57
CA THR A 285 -5.60 -12.12 11.64
C THR A 285 -5.13 -11.76 10.24
N TYR A 286 -5.21 -12.71 9.32
CA TYR A 286 -4.90 -12.52 7.91
C TYR A 286 -6.15 -12.22 7.10
N THR A 287 -6.03 -11.34 6.12
CA THR A 287 -7.04 -11.08 5.10
C THR A 287 -6.39 -11.21 3.73
N THR A 288 -6.94 -12.09 2.89
CA THR A 288 -6.47 -12.36 1.52
C THR A 288 -7.67 -12.51 0.59
N GLY A 289 -7.58 -11.90 -0.59
CA GLY A 289 -8.69 -11.79 -1.52
C GLY A 289 -9.95 -11.24 -0.84
N GLN A 290 -11.09 -11.81 -1.21
CA GLN A 290 -12.41 -11.51 -0.62
C GLN A 290 -12.83 -12.59 0.40
N GLN A 291 -11.87 -13.28 1.02
CA GLN A 291 -12.15 -14.31 2.03
C GLN A 291 -12.52 -13.68 3.37
N LEU A 292 -13.20 -14.46 4.24
CA LEU A 292 -13.41 -14.06 5.63
C LEU A 292 -12.06 -13.99 6.37
N PRO A 293 -11.91 -13.07 7.35
CA PRO A 293 -10.68 -12.96 8.13
C PRO A 293 -10.31 -14.28 8.80
N TYR A 294 -9.02 -14.64 8.73
CA TYR A 294 -8.53 -15.89 9.29
C TYR A 294 -7.52 -15.63 10.40
N SER A 295 -7.90 -15.99 11.63
CA SER A 295 -7.09 -15.71 12.82
C SER A 295 -6.30 -16.93 13.28
N VAL A 296 -4.98 -16.75 13.43
CA VAL A 296 -4.05 -17.74 13.95
C VAL A 296 -3.53 -17.27 15.31
N LYS A 297 -3.56 -18.16 16.31
CA LYS A 297 -3.08 -17.83 17.66
C LYS A 297 -1.58 -17.52 17.61
N ALA A 298 -1.17 -16.44 18.26
CA ALA A 298 0.23 -16.07 18.35
C ALA A 298 1.00 -17.06 19.24
N GLU A 299 2.20 -17.41 18.82
CA GLU A 299 3.12 -18.28 19.52
C GLU A 299 4.40 -17.53 19.89
N ASN A 300 5.15 -18.08 20.85
CA ASN A 300 6.44 -17.52 21.28
C ASN A 300 6.38 -16.01 21.61
N VAL A 301 5.27 -15.56 22.18
CA VAL A 301 5.01 -14.15 22.50
C VAL A 301 5.97 -13.67 23.57
N LYS A 302 6.77 -12.66 23.25
CA LYS A 302 7.75 -12.01 24.12
C LYS A 302 7.44 -10.53 24.21
N TRP A 303 7.22 -10.07 25.43
CA TRP A 303 6.97 -8.67 25.75
C TRP A 303 8.22 -8.02 26.35
N ASP A 304 8.49 -6.79 25.93
CA ASP A 304 9.45 -5.86 26.52
C ASP A 304 8.76 -4.49 26.66
N GLY A 305 8.22 -4.21 27.84
CA GLY A 305 7.29 -3.09 28.01
C GLY A 305 6.07 -3.23 27.10
N THR A 306 5.84 -2.24 26.24
CA THR A 306 4.76 -2.23 25.23
C THR A 306 5.21 -2.79 23.87
N SER A 307 6.48 -3.16 23.72
CA SER A 307 6.97 -3.85 22.53
C SER A 307 6.69 -5.35 22.62
N VAL A 308 6.16 -5.92 21.55
CA VAL A 308 5.88 -7.35 21.43
C VAL A 308 6.61 -7.94 20.23
N LYS A 309 7.15 -9.15 20.42
CA LYS A 309 7.65 -10.02 19.36
C LYS A 309 6.96 -11.37 19.47
N LEU A 310 6.47 -11.90 18.37
CA LEU A 310 5.74 -13.16 18.34
C LEU A 310 5.96 -13.89 17.02
N LYS A 311 5.46 -15.13 16.95
CA LYS A 311 5.34 -15.91 15.73
C LYS A 311 3.88 -16.26 15.47
N ALA A 312 3.52 -16.46 14.22
CA ALA A 312 2.27 -17.10 13.86
C ALA A 312 2.48 -17.86 12.54
N GLU A 313 1.77 -18.98 12.39
CA GLU A 313 1.74 -19.69 11.12
C GLU A 313 1.02 -18.85 10.06
N PHE A 314 1.58 -18.83 8.85
CA PHE A 314 0.97 -18.30 7.65
C PHE A 314 0.38 -19.47 6.86
N PRO A 315 -0.96 -19.61 6.83
CA PRO A 315 -1.63 -20.80 6.30
C PRO A 315 -1.88 -20.68 4.78
N TYR A 316 -0.81 -20.57 4.00
CA TYR A 316 -0.83 -20.42 2.54
C TYR A 316 -1.79 -21.39 1.85
N HIS A 317 -1.68 -22.69 2.08
CA HIS A 317 -2.47 -23.68 1.34
C HIS A 317 -3.95 -23.62 1.71
N LYS A 318 -4.25 -23.36 2.98
CA LYS A 318 -5.63 -23.25 3.47
C LYS A 318 -6.34 -22.03 2.91
N LEU A 319 -5.62 -20.92 2.77
CA LEU A 319 -6.17 -19.65 2.30
C LEU A 319 -6.06 -19.45 0.80
N VAL A 320 -5.24 -20.25 0.11
CA VAL A 320 -4.89 -20.01 -1.30
C VAL A 320 -4.36 -18.59 -1.46
N ALA A 321 -3.40 -18.23 -0.60
CA ALA A 321 -2.95 -16.86 -0.40
C ALA A 321 -1.86 -16.45 -1.40
N GLN A 322 -2.21 -16.35 -2.68
CA GLN A 322 -1.29 -15.82 -3.70
C GLN A 322 -1.34 -14.29 -3.75
N GLY A 323 -0.19 -13.66 -3.95
CA GLY A 323 -0.10 -12.21 -4.11
C GLY A 323 -0.17 -11.47 -2.78
N PHE A 324 -0.89 -10.36 -2.76
CA PHE A 324 -0.99 -9.49 -1.60
C PHE A 324 -1.89 -10.08 -0.51
N THR A 325 -1.38 -10.13 0.71
CA THR A 325 -2.11 -10.41 1.95
C THR A 325 -1.74 -9.35 2.98
N HIS A 326 -2.70 -8.93 3.81
CA HIS A 326 -2.38 -8.15 4.99
C HIS A 326 -2.71 -8.89 6.27
N ALA A 327 -2.00 -8.52 7.33
CA ALA A 327 -2.12 -9.07 8.66
C ALA A 327 -2.40 -7.96 9.69
N ALA A 328 -3.18 -8.29 10.72
CA ALA A 328 -3.37 -7.47 11.90
C ALA A 328 -3.05 -8.29 13.15
N LEU A 329 -2.42 -7.65 14.14
CA LEU A 329 -2.33 -8.19 15.50
C LEU A 329 -3.65 -7.88 16.21
N THR A 330 -4.38 -8.90 16.63
CA THR A 330 -5.75 -8.74 17.15
C THR A 330 -5.97 -9.44 18.49
N THR A 331 -7.02 -9.02 19.21
CA THR A 331 -7.45 -9.59 20.50
C THR A 331 -8.53 -10.66 20.36
N SER A 332 -9.07 -10.88 19.16
CA SER A 332 -10.13 -11.85 18.88
C SER A 332 -9.74 -12.78 17.74
N ASN A 333 -10.13 -14.05 17.84
CA ASN A 333 -10.05 -15.01 16.75
C ASN A 333 -11.37 -15.21 15.99
N ASN A 334 -12.44 -14.56 16.43
CA ASN A 334 -13.77 -14.69 15.86
C ASN A 334 -14.20 -13.32 15.33
N ILE A 335 -13.78 -13.03 14.09
CA ILE A 335 -14.05 -11.77 13.41
C ILE A 335 -14.85 -12.12 12.15
N ALA A 336 -16.04 -11.53 12.02
CA ALA A 336 -17.03 -11.97 11.04
C ALA A 336 -16.74 -11.46 9.62
N THR A 337 -16.28 -10.21 9.50
CA THR A 337 -16.05 -9.56 8.21
C THR A 337 -14.71 -8.81 8.19
N PRO A 338 -14.12 -8.53 7.01
CA PRO A 338 -12.95 -7.67 6.90
C PRO A 338 -13.13 -6.28 7.57
N ASP A 339 -14.33 -5.70 7.47
CA ASP A 339 -14.68 -4.41 8.09
C ASP A 339 -14.67 -4.44 9.62
N ASP A 340 -14.85 -5.62 10.22
CA ASP A 340 -14.82 -5.78 11.68
C ASP A 340 -13.39 -5.88 12.23
N VAL A 341 -12.39 -6.20 11.41
CA VAL A 341 -11.00 -6.44 11.85
C VAL A 341 -10.42 -5.24 12.62
N PRO A 342 -10.58 -3.97 12.17
CA PRO A 342 -10.08 -2.81 12.89
C PRO A 342 -10.59 -2.71 14.34
N ASN A 343 -11.81 -3.19 14.64
CA ASN A 343 -12.39 -3.11 16.00
C ASN A 343 -11.66 -3.99 17.03
N PHE A 344 -10.88 -4.98 16.56
CA PHE A 344 -10.11 -5.90 17.41
C PHE A 344 -8.60 -5.70 17.26
N THR A 345 -8.17 -4.69 16.50
CA THR A 345 -6.77 -4.52 16.09
C THR A 345 -5.95 -3.76 17.12
N LEU A 346 -4.78 -4.30 17.45
CA LEU A 346 -3.75 -3.68 18.28
C LEU A 346 -2.63 -3.05 17.45
N ALA A 347 -2.28 -3.66 16.31
CA ALA A 347 -1.26 -3.16 15.38
C ALA A 347 -1.54 -3.65 13.96
N ALA A 348 -1.42 -2.77 12.98
CA ALA A 348 -1.70 -3.06 11.57
C ALA A 348 -1.21 -1.93 10.64
N PRO A 349 -1.17 -2.18 9.32
CA PRO A 349 -1.14 -3.51 8.71
C PRO A 349 0.28 -4.08 8.72
N GLY A 350 0.38 -5.40 8.80
CA GLY A 350 1.56 -6.14 8.34
C GLY A 350 1.36 -6.52 6.87
N LEU A 351 2.25 -6.07 5.99
CA LEU A 351 2.10 -6.24 4.55
C LEU A 351 2.89 -7.46 4.08
N ILE A 352 2.24 -8.35 3.33
CA ILE A 352 2.82 -9.62 2.88
C ILE A 352 2.60 -9.76 1.38
N GLN A 353 3.68 -10.03 0.64
CA GLN A 353 3.66 -10.36 -0.77
C GLN A 353 4.11 -11.81 -0.96
N VAL A 354 3.20 -12.67 -1.41
CA VAL A 354 3.49 -14.07 -1.72
C VAL A 354 3.91 -14.21 -3.17
N LYS A 355 5.11 -14.74 -3.39
CA LYS A 355 5.70 -14.88 -4.73
C LYS A 355 4.88 -15.80 -5.63
N ASN A 356 4.66 -15.35 -6.86
CA ASN A 356 4.15 -16.15 -7.98
C ASN A 356 5.04 -15.96 -9.22
N PRO A 357 6.21 -16.63 -9.27
CA PRO A 357 7.17 -16.41 -10.36
C PRO A 357 6.62 -16.79 -11.74
N LEU A 358 6.95 -16.02 -12.77
CA LEU A 358 6.54 -16.26 -14.16
C LEU A 358 7.00 -17.62 -14.72
N ASP A 359 8.09 -18.17 -14.19
CA ASP A 359 8.68 -19.44 -14.61
C ASP A 359 8.10 -20.67 -13.90
N GLY A 360 7.05 -20.50 -13.07
CA GLY A 360 6.38 -21.59 -12.37
C GLY A 360 7.14 -22.06 -11.13
N GLY A 361 7.34 -21.15 -10.16
CA GLY A 361 8.15 -21.39 -8.96
C GLY A 361 7.74 -22.64 -8.16
N LYS A 362 8.73 -23.20 -7.44
CA LYS A 362 8.53 -24.32 -6.51
C LYS A 362 7.44 -23.97 -5.49
N GLY A 363 6.45 -24.84 -5.35
CA GLY A 363 5.33 -24.65 -4.40
C GLY A 363 4.13 -23.88 -4.97
N SER A 364 4.18 -23.46 -6.24
CA SER A 364 2.94 -23.09 -6.93
C SER A 364 2.02 -24.32 -7.06
N TYR A 365 0.71 -24.13 -7.08
CA TYR A 365 -0.29 -25.20 -7.30
C TYR A 365 -0.12 -26.02 -8.60
N ALA A 366 0.93 -25.73 -9.38
CA ALA A 366 1.28 -26.39 -10.62
C ALA A 366 2.30 -27.55 -10.45
N ASP A 367 2.77 -27.84 -9.23
CA ASP A 367 3.58 -29.04 -8.91
C ASP A 367 2.73 -30.24 -8.43
#